data_AF-A0A542EGT3-F1
#
_entry.id   AF-A0A542EGT3-F1
#
_cell.length_a   1.000
_cell.length_b   1.000
_cell.length_c   1.000
_cell.angle_alpha   90.00
_cell.angle_beta   90.00
_cell.angle_gamma   90.00
#
_symmetry.space_group_name_H-M   'P 1'
#
loop_
_entity.id
_entity.type
_entity.pdbx_description
1 polymer ?
#
loop_
_entity_poly.entity_id
_entity_poly.type
_entity_poly.pdbx_seq_one_letter_code
_entity_poly.pdbx_strand_id
1 'polypeptide(L)'
;MTNQTATADTDPQVHPTTLLPQEYAATRDKIAKINARAIKRGFTGRLEVTGTRRIITNKGQFPDLPAGARVTVIDTTITGEAPCYAGWRFLASLDVLPAGESVTWIVRSAAGTEANVDRSTLIVGYCGHCTTNRPNRRKSYLVENVETGERIQVGSACIKDFLGHEGKPVFLSTEDIEAGRGRGSYTPQSFETTYALALAFAVAEVGGGFKAASSFGVSTRDLMASYLWGNSTVDRKLRAEVDAVLAAHTTAAESIRTAVREHFEDEDSDYAANMVAVLEADVVESRQFGLLASTVGAYARMRGEHANRKDAPEPVEREWLGTVGDKVEVTGVVATAMTVDGFAYNTTQRFLVVDAGATLAKIYTSAAWAYNVRSGDTVTLSAVVKKHEMYGTDKQTVLTRAKRIEAAAS
;
A
#
# COMPACT_ATOMS: atom_id res chain seq x y z
N MET A 1 -34.04 -2.06 -22.15
CA MET A 1 -34.08 -2.48 -20.73
C MET A 1 -33.57 -3.91 -20.68
N THR A 2 -32.26 -4.03 -20.49
CA THR A 2 -31.57 -5.31 -20.31
C THR A 2 -30.37 -5.01 -19.44
N ASN A 3 -30.55 -5.26 -18.14
CA ASN A 3 -29.53 -5.06 -17.11
C ASN A 3 -28.44 -6.12 -17.30
N GLN A 4 -27.25 -5.69 -17.74
CA GLN A 4 -26.04 -6.49 -17.60
C GLN A 4 -25.50 -6.23 -16.19
N THR A 5 -25.65 -7.22 -15.33
CA THR A 5 -24.97 -7.32 -14.04
C THR A 5 -23.47 -7.42 -14.29
N ALA A 6 -22.75 -6.34 -14.04
CA ALA A 6 -21.30 -6.32 -13.94
C ALA A 6 -20.90 -7.14 -12.70
N THR A 7 -20.32 -8.32 -12.94
CA THR A 7 -19.62 -9.08 -11.91
C THR A 7 -18.37 -8.30 -11.52
N ALA A 8 -18.35 -7.79 -10.29
CA ALA A 8 -17.18 -7.16 -9.70
C ALA A 8 -16.05 -8.21 -9.60
N ASP A 9 -15.02 -8.01 -10.40
CA ASP A 9 -13.80 -8.83 -10.43
C ASP A 9 -12.92 -8.40 -9.25
N THR A 10 -13.18 -8.97 -8.08
CA THR A 10 -12.35 -8.79 -6.88
C THR A 10 -11.28 -9.89 -6.83
N ASP A 11 -10.35 -9.86 -7.79
CA ASP A 11 -9.14 -10.69 -7.71
C ASP A 11 -8.26 -10.15 -6.56
N PRO A 12 -8.05 -10.91 -5.46
CA PRO A 12 -7.19 -10.47 -4.37
C PRO A 12 -5.79 -10.24 -4.94
N GLN A 13 -5.29 -9.00 -4.91
CA GLN A 13 -4.00 -8.61 -5.50
C GLN A 13 -2.88 -9.59 -5.08
N VAL A 14 -2.58 -10.55 -5.96
CA VAL A 14 -1.51 -11.51 -5.78
C VAL A 14 -0.22 -10.80 -6.17
N HIS A 15 0.61 -10.44 -5.18
CA HIS A 15 1.94 -9.92 -5.46
C HIS A 15 2.91 -11.10 -5.65
N PRO A 16 3.38 -11.38 -6.88
CA PRO A 16 4.34 -12.46 -7.11
C PRO A 16 5.66 -12.12 -6.40
N THR A 17 6.09 -13.01 -5.52
CA THR A 17 7.37 -12.87 -4.81
C THR A 17 8.44 -13.66 -5.55
N THR A 18 9.55 -13.04 -5.90
CA THR A 18 10.65 -13.72 -6.60
C THR A 18 11.53 -14.46 -5.57
N LEU A 19 11.61 -15.80 -5.69
CA LEU A 19 12.40 -16.68 -4.80
C LEU A 19 13.51 -17.41 -5.56
N LEU A 20 14.60 -17.77 -4.88
CA LEU A 20 15.58 -18.73 -5.38
C LEU A 20 14.99 -20.15 -5.38
N PRO A 21 15.51 -21.08 -6.23
CA PRO A 21 14.98 -22.45 -6.30
C PRO A 21 14.96 -23.19 -4.95
N GLN A 22 15.98 -22.98 -4.12
CA GLN A 22 16.08 -23.55 -2.78
C GLN A 22 15.03 -22.98 -1.81
N GLU A 23 14.75 -21.68 -1.91
CA GLU A 23 13.76 -20.98 -1.08
C GLU A 23 12.34 -21.37 -1.49
N TYR A 24 12.09 -21.50 -2.79
CA TYR A 24 10.83 -22.02 -3.32
C TYR A 24 10.57 -23.45 -2.85
N ALA A 25 11.57 -24.32 -2.91
CA ALA A 25 11.46 -25.69 -2.39
C ALA A 25 11.14 -25.71 -0.88
N ALA A 26 11.85 -24.91 -0.09
CA ALA A 26 11.58 -24.79 1.35
C ALA A 26 10.18 -24.22 1.63
N THR A 27 9.71 -23.26 0.84
CA THR A 27 8.37 -22.67 0.93
C THR A 27 7.29 -23.71 0.65
N ARG A 28 7.45 -24.51 -0.41
CA ARG A 28 6.54 -25.62 -0.73
C ARG A 28 6.46 -26.65 0.39
N ASP A 29 7.61 -27.04 0.95
CA ASP A 29 7.64 -28.00 2.06
C ASP A 29 6.98 -27.43 3.33
N LYS A 30 7.13 -26.13 3.57
CA LYS A 30 6.47 -25.44 4.69
C LYS A 30 4.96 -25.38 4.50
N ILE A 31 4.49 -25.05 3.29
CA ILE A 31 3.07 -25.04 2.94
C ILE A 31 2.45 -26.44 3.08
N ALA A 32 3.13 -27.48 2.62
CA ALA A 32 2.68 -28.87 2.80
C ALA A 32 2.52 -29.23 4.29
N LYS A 33 3.47 -28.83 5.14
CA LYS A 33 3.38 -29.02 6.61
C LYS A 33 2.22 -28.24 7.23
N ILE A 34 1.94 -27.03 6.75
CA ILE A 34 0.81 -26.21 7.20
C ILE A 34 -0.51 -26.91 6.83
N ASN A 35 -0.68 -27.33 5.58
CA ASN A 35 -1.87 -28.05 5.12
C ASN A 35 -2.08 -29.36 5.89
N ALA A 36 -1.03 -30.16 6.09
CA ALA A 36 -1.13 -31.39 6.87
C ALA A 36 -1.55 -31.12 8.34
N ARG A 37 -1.06 -30.03 8.93
CA ARG A 37 -1.45 -29.61 10.28
C ARG A 37 -2.89 -29.13 10.34
N ALA A 38 -3.34 -28.37 9.33
CA ALA A 38 -4.71 -27.89 9.23
C ALA A 38 -5.70 -29.07 9.17
N ILE A 39 -5.45 -30.03 8.27
CA ILE A 39 -6.26 -31.26 8.13
C ILE A 39 -6.30 -32.03 9.44
N LYS A 40 -5.13 -32.29 10.07
CA LYS A 40 -5.05 -33.02 11.34
C LYS A 40 -5.85 -32.35 12.46
N ARG A 41 -6.02 -31.02 12.40
CA ARG A 41 -6.75 -30.23 13.40
C ARG A 41 -8.21 -29.98 13.02
N GLY A 42 -8.70 -30.58 11.94
CA GLY A 42 -10.10 -30.44 11.51
C GLY A 42 -10.43 -29.13 10.81
N PHE A 43 -9.42 -28.41 10.31
CA PHE A 43 -9.65 -27.25 9.45
C PHE A 43 -9.89 -27.69 8.01
N THR A 44 -10.81 -27.01 7.35
CA THR A 44 -10.96 -27.02 5.89
C THR A 44 -10.12 -25.88 5.28
N GLY A 45 -9.99 -25.85 3.96
CA GLY A 45 -9.14 -24.89 3.24
C GLY A 45 -7.71 -25.39 3.03
N ARG A 46 -7.06 -24.88 1.99
CA ARG A 46 -5.70 -25.28 1.60
C ARG A 46 -4.92 -24.11 1.06
N LEU A 47 -3.62 -24.08 1.35
CA LEU A 47 -2.67 -23.19 0.70
C LEU A 47 -2.05 -23.91 -0.50
N GLU A 48 -1.94 -23.21 -1.62
CA GLU A 48 -1.28 -23.67 -2.84
C GLU A 48 -0.11 -22.74 -3.16
N VAL A 49 0.93 -23.29 -3.78
CA VAL A 49 2.08 -22.52 -4.22
C VAL A 49 2.40 -22.88 -5.67
N THR A 50 2.35 -21.87 -6.54
CA THR A 50 2.75 -22.00 -7.93
C THR A 50 4.01 -21.16 -8.18
N GLY A 51 4.78 -21.54 -9.20
CA GLY A 51 6.06 -20.90 -9.47
C GLY A 51 6.43 -20.98 -10.94
N THR A 52 6.73 -19.83 -11.55
CA THR A 52 7.23 -19.78 -12.92
C THR A 52 8.73 -19.49 -12.92
N ARG A 53 9.50 -20.40 -13.51
CA ARG A 53 10.97 -20.29 -13.56
C ARG A 53 11.38 -19.27 -14.63
N ARG A 54 12.29 -18.36 -14.29
CA ARG A 54 13.01 -17.52 -15.26
C ARG A 54 14.44 -17.25 -14.84
N ILE A 55 15.24 -16.71 -15.76
CA ILE A 55 16.63 -16.31 -15.50
C ILE A 55 16.69 -14.79 -15.45
N ILE A 56 17.28 -14.26 -14.40
CA ILE A 56 17.54 -12.82 -14.26
C ILE A 56 19.04 -12.56 -14.12
N THR A 57 19.44 -11.33 -14.40
CA THR A 57 20.75 -10.84 -14.02
C THR A 57 20.64 -10.24 -12.62
N ASN A 58 21.43 -10.73 -11.66
CA ASN A 58 21.48 -10.20 -10.30
C ASN A 58 21.96 -8.75 -10.33
N LYS A 59 21.09 -7.81 -9.95
CA LYS A 59 21.42 -6.38 -9.82
C LYS A 59 21.64 -5.97 -8.36
N GLY A 60 21.95 -6.93 -7.49
CA GLY A 60 22.01 -6.73 -6.04
C GLY A 60 20.74 -7.16 -5.31
N GLN A 61 19.78 -7.80 -6.00
CA GLN A 61 18.59 -8.36 -5.35
C GLN A 61 18.93 -9.55 -4.43
N PHE A 62 20.05 -10.24 -4.71
CA PHE A 62 20.56 -11.34 -3.91
C PHE A 62 21.98 -10.99 -3.44
N PRO A 63 22.12 -10.52 -2.17
CA PRO A 63 23.41 -10.02 -1.65
C PRO A 63 24.51 -11.09 -1.62
N ASP A 64 24.12 -12.36 -1.47
CA ASP A 64 25.03 -13.50 -1.40
C ASP A 64 25.60 -13.91 -2.77
N LEU A 65 25.12 -13.30 -3.86
CA LEU A 65 25.55 -13.60 -5.22
C LEU A 65 26.25 -12.39 -5.85
N PRO A 66 27.25 -12.60 -6.74
CA PRO A 66 27.91 -11.50 -7.43
C PRO A 66 26.94 -10.66 -8.25
N ALA A 67 27.15 -9.34 -8.26
CA ALA A 67 26.46 -8.44 -9.18
C ALA A 67 26.80 -8.81 -10.64
N GLY A 68 25.79 -8.95 -11.48
CA GLY A 68 25.93 -9.40 -12.88
C GLY A 68 25.79 -10.91 -13.08
N ALA A 69 25.70 -11.72 -12.02
CA ALA A 69 25.46 -13.16 -12.14
C ALA A 69 24.11 -13.46 -12.80
N ARG A 70 24.06 -14.47 -13.69
CA ARG A 70 22.80 -14.98 -14.24
C ARG A 70 22.21 -15.98 -13.25
N VAL A 71 21.15 -15.56 -12.54
CA VAL A 71 20.53 -16.32 -11.47
C VAL A 71 19.20 -16.88 -11.96
N THR A 72 18.98 -18.17 -11.71
CA THR A 72 17.64 -18.75 -11.87
C THR A 72 16.78 -18.32 -10.68
N VAL A 73 15.61 -17.77 -10.96
CA VAL A 73 14.60 -17.41 -9.95
C VAL A 73 13.26 -18.02 -10.31
N ILE A 74 12.37 -18.07 -9.34
CA ILE A 74 11.00 -18.56 -9.47
C ILE A 74 10.07 -17.44 -8.99
N ASP A 75 9.29 -16.88 -9.91
CA ASP A 75 8.21 -15.95 -9.54
C ASP A 75 7.12 -16.79 -8.90
N THR A 76 7.00 -16.63 -7.59
CA THR A 76 6.22 -17.48 -6.71
C THR A 76 4.93 -16.79 -6.34
N THR A 77 3.83 -17.54 -6.48
CA THR A 77 2.50 -17.12 -6.09
C THR A 77 1.99 -18.10 -5.05
N ILE A 78 1.59 -17.59 -3.89
CA ILE A 78 0.92 -18.37 -2.85
C ILE A 78 -0.54 -17.97 -2.87
N THR A 79 -1.42 -18.93 -3.11
CA THR A 79 -2.87 -18.78 -3.06
C THR A 79 -3.43 -19.70 -1.99
N GLY A 80 -4.71 -19.52 -1.65
CA GLY A 80 -5.38 -20.49 -0.80
C GLY A 80 -6.81 -20.14 -0.49
N GLU A 81 -7.52 -21.13 0.02
CA GLU A 81 -8.87 -21.01 0.53
C GLU A 81 -8.83 -20.68 2.03
N ALA A 82 -9.66 -19.74 2.46
CA ALA A 82 -9.74 -19.34 3.86
C ALA A 82 -10.10 -20.55 4.75
N PRO A 83 -9.37 -20.79 5.85
CA PRO A 83 -9.60 -21.97 6.66
C PRO A 83 -10.91 -21.86 7.45
N CYS A 84 -11.72 -22.93 7.43
CA CYS A 84 -12.92 -23.03 8.27
C CYS A 84 -12.75 -24.13 9.32
N TYR A 85 -13.37 -23.96 10.48
CA TYR A 85 -13.37 -24.95 11.55
C TYR A 85 -14.81 -25.20 12.01
N ALA A 86 -15.25 -26.46 12.01
CA ALA A 86 -16.61 -26.84 12.40
C ALA A 86 -17.72 -26.01 11.69
N GLY A 87 -17.53 -25.72 10.40
CA GLY A 87 -18.48 -24.92 9.61
C GLY A 87 -18.38 -23.41 9.80
N TRP A 88 -17.48 -22.92 10.66
CA TRP A 88 -17.29 -21.49 10.89
C TRP A 88 -16.05 -20.97 10.17
N ARG A 89 -16.20 -19.84 9.48
CA ARG A 89 -15.11 -19.06 8.89
C ARG A 89 -14.91 -17.75 9.61
N PHE A 90 -13.66 -17.29 9.61
CA PHE A 90 -13.30 -15.97 10.09
C PHE A 90 -13.55 -14.92 9.01
N LEU A 91 -14.33 -13.88 9.30
CA LEU A 91 -14.62 -12.80 8.35
C LEU A 91 -13.80 -11.54 8.62
N ALA A 92 -13.78 -11.05 9.86
CA ALA A 92 -13.13 -9.76 10.15
C ALA A 92 -12.69 -9.61 11.60
N SER A 93 -11.69 -8.74 11.83
CA SER A 93 -11.55 -8.09 13.13
C SER A 93 -12.28 -6.76 13.17
N LEU A 94 -12.84 -6.48 14.34
CA LEU A 94 -13.60 -5.27 14.64
C LEU A 94 -12.86 -4.52 15.76
N ASP A 95 -12.44 -3.30 15.48
CA ASP A 95 -11.88 -2.39 16.48
C ASP A 95 -12.80 -1.18 16.67
N VAL A 96 -13.02 -0.81 17.93
CA VAL A 96 -13.80 0.38 18.31
C VAL A 96 -12.89 1.60 18.38
N LEU A 97 -13.32 2.70 17.76
CA LEU A 97 -12.71 4.02 17.88
C LEU A 97 -13.72 5.02 18.50
N PRO A 98 -13.29 5.88 19.44
CA PRO A 98 -14.11 6.98 19.95
C PRO A 98 -14.33 8.06 18.89
N ALA A 99 -15.56 8.58 18.80
CA ALA A 99 -15.95 9.70 17.94
C ALA A 99 -16.98 10.59 18.68
N GLY A 100 -16.51 11.58 19.43
CA GLY A 100 -17.33 12.39 20.33
C GLY A 100 -18.01 11.56 21.42
N GLU A 101 -19.33 11.73 21.55
CA GLU A 101 -20.18 10.90 22.44
C GLU A 101 -20.52 9.52 21.84
N SER A 102 -20.10 9.27 20.59
CA SER A 102 -20.39 8.05 19.84
C SER A 102 -19.14 7.20 19.62
N VAL A 103 -19.33 6.06 18.95
CA VAL A 103 -18.23 5.18 18.54
C VAL A 103 -18.33 4.89 17.05
N THR A 104 -17.18 4.68 16.43
CA THR A 104 -17.07 4.20 15.05
C THR A 104 -16.25 2.92 15.00
N TRP A 105 -16.38 2.17 13.90
CA TRP A 105 -15.86 0.81 13.77
C TRP A 105 -14.87 0.68 12.63
N ILE A 106 -13.69 0.16 12.95
CA ILE A 106 -12.72 -0.31 11.97
C ILE A 106 -12.91 -1.80 11.76
N VAL A 107 -13.30 -2.18 10.54
CA VAL A 107 -13.54 -3.55 10.11
C VAL A 107 -12.39 -3.96 9.21
N ARG A 108 -11.54 -4.90 9.67
CA ARG A 108 -10.50 -5.48 8.81
C ARG A 108 -10.94 -6.86 8.38
N SER A 109 -11.33 -6.96 7.12
CA SER A 109 -11.77 -8.19 6.49
C SER A 109 -10.59 -9.14 6.28
N ALA A 110 -10.83 -10.43 6.45
CA ALA A 110 -9.84 -11.47 6.21
C ALA A 110 -9.47 -11.52 4.72
N ALA A 111 -8.25 -11.95 4.42
CA ALA A 111 -7.79 -12.04 3.03
C ALA A 111 -8.72 -12.95 2.21
N GLY A 112 -9.12 -12.48 1.02
CA GLY A 112 -10.05 -13.20 0.15
C GLY A 112 -11.52 -13.19 0.60
N THR A 113 -11.87 -12.34 1.58
CA THR A 113 -13.26 -12.15 2.03
C THR A 113 -13.61 -10.68 2.09
N GLU A 114 -14.86 -10.35 1.74
CA GLU A 114 -15.46 -9.06 2.06
C GLU A 114 -16.43 -9.27 3.20
N ALA A 115 -16.24 -8.51 4.27
CA ALA A 115 -17.09 -8.67 5.44
C ALA A 115 -18.44 -7.98 5.21
N ASN A 116 -18.46 -6.86 4.47
CA ASN A 116 -19.65 -6.07 4.10
C ASN A 116 -20.63 -6.02 5.29
N VAL A 117 -20.10 -5.51 6.40
CA VAL A 117 -20.77 -5.51 7.70
C VAL A 117 -21.54 -4.22 7.85
N ASP A 118 -22.84 -4.34 8.11
CA ASP A 118 -23.61 -3.21 8.61
C ASP A 118 -23.11 -2.83 10.00
N ARG A 119 -22.31 -1.76 10.07
CA ARG A 119 -21.70 -1.26 11.31
C ARG A 119 -22.75 -0.86 12.35
N SER A 120 -23.98 -0.53 11.95
CA SER A 120 -25.07 -0.17 12.87
C SER A 120 -25.56 -1.35 13.72
N THR A 121 -25.34 -2.58 13.25
CA THR A 121 -25.69 -3.81 13.97
C THR A 121 -24.65 -4.21 15.04
N LEU A 122 -23.47 -3.59 15.02
CA LEU A 122 -22.38 -3.92 15.92
C LEU A 122 -22.57 -3.26 17.28
N ILE A 123 -22.41 -4.06 18.35
CA ILE A 123 -22.62 -3.59 19.72
C ILE A 123 -21.29 -3.58 20.46
N VAL A 124 -20.89 -2.42 20.97
CA VAL A 124 -19.65 -2.27 21.74
C VAL A 124 -19.68 -3.20 22.95
N GLY A 125 -18.61 -3.97 23.13
CA GLY A 125 -18.45 -4.84 24.29
C GLY A 125 -19.18 -6.18 24.23
N TYR A 126 -20.18 -6.33 23.34
CA TYR A 126 -21.02 -7.52 23.24
C TYR A 126 -20.30 -8.71 22.59
N CYS A 127 -20.75 -9.90 22.95
CA CYS A 127 -20.32 -11.17 22.39
C CYS A 127 -21.56 -12.05 22.17
N GLY A 128 -21.88 -12.39 20.93
CA GLY A 128 -23.03 -13.25 20.58
C GLY A 128 -22.87 -14.70 21.02
N HIS A 129 -21.64 -15.17 21.26
CA HIS A 129 -21.40 -16.54 21.75
C HIS A 129 -21.76 -16.72 23.23
N CYS A 130 -21.19 -15.85 24.10
CA CYS A 130 -21.36 -15.97 25.55
C CYS A 130 -22.35 -14.95 26.13
N THR A 131 -23.01 -14.18 25.25
CA THR A 131 -23.99 -13.11 25.54
C THR A 131 -23.53 -12.03 26.52
N THR A 132 -22.26 -12.03 26.92
CA THR A 132 -21.72 -11.11 27.93
C THR A 132 -21.34 -9.78 27.29
N ASN A 133 -21.85 -8.68 27.85
CA ASN A 133 -21.38 -7.34 27.50
C ASN A 133 -20.21 -6.91 28.39
N ARG A 134 -19.09 -6.56 27.78
CA ARG A 134 -17.90 -6.00 28.44
C ARG A 134 -17.59 -4.63 27.85
N PRO A 135 -18.06 -3.52 28.45
CA PRO A 135 -17.97 -2.18 27.87
C PRO A 135 -16.54 -1.75 27.48
N ASN A 136 -15.54 -2.20 28.24
CA ASN A 136 -14.13 -1.87 28.00
C ASN A 136 -13.48 -2.66 26.84
N ARG A 137 -14.20 -3.59 26.20
CA ARG A 137 -13.66 -4.39 25.10
C ARG A 137 -13.64 -3.54 23.83
N ARG A 138 -12.43 -3.14 23.44
CA ARG A 138 -12.18 -2.41 22.19
C ARG A 138 -11.97 -3.28 20.95
N LYS A 139 -11.85 -4.60 21.13
CA LYS A 139 -11.60 -5.57 20.04
C LYS A 139 -12.55 -6.76 20.10
N SER A 140 -13.23 -7.01 18.99
CA SER A 140 -14.07 -8.17 18.73
C SER A 140 -13.76 -8.71 17.32
N TYR A 141 -14.44 -9.80 16.97
CA TYR A 141 -14.25 -10.52 15.72
C TYR A 141 -15.60 -10.87 15.13
N LEU A 142 -15.68 -10.97 13.81
CA LEU A 142 -16.85 -11.47 13.10
C LEU A 142 -16.52 -12.85 12.54
N VAL A 143 -17.40 -13.81 12.81
CA VAL A 143 -17.37 -15.16 12.24
C VAL A 143 -18.68 -15.43 11.52
N GLU A 144 -18.62 -16.30 10.52
CA GLU A 144 -19.79 -16.69 9.73
C GLU A 144 -19.85 -18.20 9.58
N ASN A 145 -21.04 -18.76 9.71
CA ASN A 145 -21.29 -20.16 9.41
C ASN A 145 -21.44 -20.33 7.90
N VAL A 146 -20.63 -21.18 7.28
CA VAL A 146 -20.60 -21.36 5.83
C VAL A 146 -21.85 -22.06 5.28
N GLU A 147 -22.57 -22.81 6.11
CA GLU A 147 -23.78 -23.55 5.71
C GLU A 147 -25.05 -22.71 5.89
N THR A 148 -25.17 -21.99 7.02
CA THR A 148 -26.38 -21.21 7.34
C THR A 148 -26.28 -19.74 6.94
N GLY A 149 -25.08 -19.22 6.69
CA GLY A 149 -24.83 -17.79 6.49
C GLY A 149 -24.95 -16.95 7.76
N GLU A 150 -25.13 -17.58 8.93
CA GLU A 150 -25.27 -16.88 10.21
C GLU A 150 -23.97 -16.17 10.58
N ARG A 151 -24.04 -14.87 10.87
CA ARG A 151 -22.91 -14.04 11.27
C ARG A 151 -22.99 -13.70 12.76
N ILE A 152 -21.89 -13.91 13.49
CA ILE A 152 -21.84 -13.67 14.94
C ILE A 152 -20.64 -12.80 15.30
N GLN A 153 -20.90 -11.71 16.03
CA GLN A 153 -19.85 -10.93 16.70
C GLN A 153 -19.35 -11.68 17.94
N VAL A 154 -18.08 -12.05 17.97
CA VAL A 154 -17.47 -12.82 19.05
C VAL A 154 -16.31 -12.09 19.71
N GLY A 155 -16.21 -12.26 21.02
CA GLY A 155 -15.10 -11.73 21.79
C GLY A 155 -13.81 -12.53 21.62
N SER A 156 -12.67 -11.89 21.89
CA SER A 156 -11.34 -12.49 21.84
C SER A 156 -11.10 -13.74 22.69
N ALA A 157 -11.92 -13.98 23.72
CA ALA A 157 -11.84 -15.18 24.54
C ALA A 157 -12.71 -16.33 23.98
N CYS A 158 -13.74 -16.00 23.20
CA CYS A 158 -14.71 -16.95 22.63
C CYS A 158 -14.36 -17.36 21.20
N ILE A 159 -13.55 -16.56 20.49
CA ILE A 159 -13.15 -16.86 19.11
C ILE A 159 -12.51 -18.26 18.95
N LYS A 160 -11.89 -18.79 20.00
CA LYS A 160 -11.30 -20.14 20.01
C LYS A 160 -12.32 -21.25 19.75
N ASP A 161 -13.57 -21.04 20.14
CA ASP A 161 -14.63 -22.05 20.00
C ASP A 161 -15.08 -22.15 18.53
N PHE A 162 -14.87 -21.08 17.76
CA PHE A 162 -15.19 -20.99 16.33
C PHE A 162 -13.99 -21.32 15.43
N LEU A 163 -12.77 -21.06 15.89
CA LEU A 163 -11.55 -21.29 15.12
C LEU A 163 -10.73 -22.49 15.59
N GLY A 164 -11.19 -23.25 16.60
CA GLY A 164 -10.51 -24.46 17.10
C GLY A 164 -9.13 -24.22 17.73
N HIS A 165 -8.75 -22.97 18.02
CA HIS A 165 -7.44 -22.64 18.59
C HIS A 165 -7.49 -21.41 19.49
N GLU A 166 -6.69 -21.41 20.56
CA GLU A 166 -6.50 -20.26 21.46
C GLU A 166 -5.77 -19.07 20.80
N GLY A 167 -5.37 -19.23 19.53
CA GLY A 167 -4.64 -18.22 18.79
C GLY A 167 -5.60 -17.12 18.38
N LYS A 168 -5.34 -15.90 18.84
CA LYS A 168 -6.07 -14.73 18.31
C LYS A 168 -5.75 -14.63 16.82
N PRO A 169 -6.73 -14.46 15.92
CA PRO A 169 -6.46 -14.07 14.54
C PRO A 169 -5.58 -12.82 14.58
N VAL A 170 -4.36 -12.96 14.12
CA VAL A 170 -3.45 -11.83 14.00
C VAL A 170 -3.42 -11.47 12.52
N PHE A 171 -3.94 -10.28 12.21
CA PHE A 171 -3.61 -9.61 10.97
C PHE A 171 -2.17 -9.14 11.14
N LEU A 172 -1.24 -9.94 10.65
CA LEU A 172 0.18 -9.58 10.63
C LEU A 172 0.48 -8.98 9.26
N SER A 173 0.76 -7.69 9.25
CA SER A 173 1.61 -7.12 8.21
C SER A 173 3.04 -7.64 8.37
N THR A 174 3.85 -7.54 7.32
CA THR A 174 5.28 -7.89 7.36
C THR A 174 6.00 -7.13 8.50
N GLU A 175 5.60 -5.89 8.75
CA GLU A 175 6.09 -5.05 9.85
C GLU A 175 5.66 -5.55 11.25
N ASP A 176 4.47 -6.15 11.41
CA ASP A 176 4.05 -6.69 12.72
C ASP A 176 4.94 -7.86 13.16
N ILE A 177 5.48 -8.60 12.19
CA ILE A 177 6.45 -9.68 12.42
C ILE A 177 7.82 -9.10 12.83
N GLU A 178 8.20 -7.95 12.28
CA GLU A 178 9.46 -7.27 12.59
C GLU A 178 9.40 -6.49 13.92
N ALA A 179 8.31 -5.80 14.19
CA ALA A 179 8.06 -5.05 15.43
C ALA A 179 8.01 -5.96 16.67
N GLY A 180 7.55 -7.21 16.51
CA GLY A 180 7.54 -8.22 17.57
C GLY A 180 8.94 -8.64 18.08
N ARG A 181 10.02 -8.22 17.41
CA ARG A 181 11.41 -8.52 17.80
C ARG A 181 12.04 -7.49 18.75
N GLY A 182 11.38 -6.36 19.02
CA GLY A 182 11.87 -5.29 19.91
C GLY A 182 11.22 -5.32 21.29
N ARG A 183 12.04 -5.39 22.36
CA ARG A 183 11.58 -5.31 23.76
C ARG A 183 11.04 -3.91 24.11
N GLY A 184 9.91 -3.86 24.81
CA GLY A 184 9.70 -2.90 25.92
C GLY A 184 8.67 -1.79 25.71
N SER A 185 7.54 -1.91 26.42
CA SER A 185 6.59 -0.85 26.80
C SER A 185 5.88 -0.08 25.67
N TYR A 186 4.85 -0.71 25.08
CA TYR A 186 3.87 -0.02 24.25
C TYR A 186 2.75 0.54 25.13
N THR A 187 2.93 1.72 25.71
CA THR A 187 1.74 2.52 26.08
C THR A 187 1.15 3.01 24.76
N PRO A 188 -0.10 2.66 24.40
CA PRO A 188 -0.72 3.17 23.19
C PRO A 188 -0.74 4.70 23.24
N GLN A 189 0.07 5.35 22.40
CA GLN A 189 0.00 6.79 22.22
C GLN A 189 -1.13 7.07 21.24
N SER A 190 -2.18 7.73 21.75
CA SER A 190 -3.28 8.26 20.94
C SER A 190 -2.91 9.66 20.46
N PHE A 191 -3.13 9.92 19.19
CA PHE A 191 -2.93 11.22 18.55
C PHE A 191 -4.28 11.77 18.11
N GLU A 192 -4.47 13.09 18.20
CA GLU A 192 -5.60 13.74 17.57
C GLU A 192 -5.61 13.43 16.06
N THR A 193 -6.77 13.05 15.53
CA THR A 193 -6.90 12.62 14.12
C THR A 193 -6.45 13.71 13.15
N THR A 194 -6.78 14.97 13.41
CA THR A 194 -6.39 16.15 12.61
C THR A 194 -4.88 16.34 12.58
N TYR A 195 -4.21 16.22 13.72
CA TYR A 195 -2.75 16.29 13.83
C TYR A 195 -2.08 15.14 13.07
N ALA A 196 -2.56 13.92 13.26
CA ALA A 196 -2.03 12.76 12.57
C ALA A 196 -2.24 12.86 11.05
N LEU A 197 -3.35 13.45 10.61
CA LEU A 197 -3.64 13.71 9.20
C LEU A 197 -2.69 14.77 8.63
N ALA A 198 -2.52 15.89 9.34
CA ALA A 198 -1.56 16.93 8.98
C ALA A 198 -0.15 16.36 8.82
N LEU A 199 0.26 15.51 9.77
CA LEU A 199 1.55 14.83 9.73
C LEU A 199 1.65 13.91 8.51
N ALA A 200 0.61 13.15 8.18
CA ALA A 200 0.60 12.28 7.00
C ALA A 200 0.85 13.06 5.69
N PHE A 201 0.21 14.22 5.53
CA PHE A 201 0.44 15.11 4.38
C PHE A 201 1.84 15.72 4.39
N ALA A 202 2.32 16.18 5.55
CA ALA A 202 3.65 16.77 5.69
C ALA A 202 4.77 15.77 5.36
N VAL A 203 4.70 14.54 5.88
CA VAL A 203 5.70 13.51 5.57
C VAL A 203 5.59 13.02 4.13
N ALA A 204 4.40 13.02 3.53
CA ALA A 204 4.24 12.71 2.12
C ALA A 204 4.88 13.80 1.25
N GLU A 205 4.70 15.09 1.56
CA GLU A 205 5.35 16.18 0.83
C GLU A 205 6.88 16.05 0.85
N VAL A 206 7.47 15.91 2.05
CA VAL A 206 8.92 15.72 2.22
C VAL A 206 9.40 14.43 1.55
N GLY A 207 8.57 13.38 1.62
CA GLY A 207 8.84 12.07 1.02
C GLY A 207 8.69 12.00 -0.50
N GLY A 208 8.19 13.06 -1.16
CA GLY A 208 7.97 13.10 -2.60
C GLY A 208 6.66 12.44 -3.07
N GLY A 209 5.62 12.50 -2.24
CA GLY A 209 4.28 11.99 -2.50
C GLY A 209 3.86 10.84 -1.57
N PHE A 210 2.60 10.42 -1.73
CA PHE A 210 2.08 9.24 -1.03
C PHE A 210 2.80 7.97 -1.49
N LYS A 211 3.24 7.14 -0.52
CA LYS A 211 3.86 5.84 -0.73
C LYS A 211 3.13 4.80 0.09
N ALA A 212 2.45 3.88 -0.61
CA ALA A 212 1.80 2.73 0.01
C ALA A 212 2.82 1.80 0.68
N ALA A 213 2.37 1.01 1.65
CA ALA A 213 3.22 0.00 2.31
C ALA A 213 3.72 -1.09 1.35
N SER A 214 2.99 -1.34 0.26
CA SER A 214 3.42 -2.26 -0.80
C SER A 214 4.43 -1.65 -1.79
N SER A 215 4.67 -0.34 -1.72
CA SER A 215 5.65 0.33 -2.58
C SER A 215 7.08 0.01 -2.15
N PHE A 216 8.00 -0.04 -3.10
CA PHE A 216 9.43 -0.17 -2.80
C PHE A 216 9.94 1.10 -2.08
N GLY A 217 10.50 0.93 -0.87
CA GLY A 217 11.07 2.00 -0.05
C GLY A 217 10.29 2.26 1.24
N VAL A 218 10.57 3.39 1.88
CA VAL A 218 9.91 3.79 3.15
C VAL A 218 8.50 4.31 2.84
N SER A 219 7.48 3.71 3.45
CA SER A 219 6.09 4.10 3.24
C SER A 219 5.75 5.42 3.94
N THR A 220 4.66 6.07 3.54
CA THR A 220 4.19 7.29 4.23
C THR A 220 3.90 7.02 5.70
N ARG A 221 3.35 5.84 6.03
CA ARG A 221 3.14 5.36 7.41
C ARG A 221 4.46 5.31 8.18
N ASP A 222 5.50 4.74 7.59
CA ASP A 222 6.80 4.58 8.26
C ASP A 222 7.49 5.91 8.46
N LEU A 223 7.33 6.86 7.52
CA LEU A 223 7.82 8.22 7.71
C LEU A 223 7.14 8.93 8.90
N MET A 224 5.83 8.70 9.12
CA MET A 224 5.15 9.18 10.33
C MET A 224 5.78 8.57 11.59
N ALA A 225 6.07 7.25 11.57
CA ALA A 225 6.70 6.57 12.70
C ALA A 225 8.15 7.06 12.96
N SER A 226 8.94 7.26 11.90
CA SER A 226 10.28 7.85 11.95
C SER A 226 10.25 9.27 12.52
N TYR A 227 9.27 10.07 12.12
CA TYR A 227 9.08 11.42 12.66
C TYR A 227 8.82 11.37 14.18
N LEU A 228 7.86 10.56 14.63
CA LEU A 228 7.43 10.52 16.03
C LEU A 228 8.43 9.84 16.97
N TRP A 229 9.05 8.74 16.53
CA TRP A 229 9.83 7.85 17.42
C TRP A 229 11.24 7.56 16.92
N GLY A 230 11.58 7.90 15.68
CA GLY A 230 12.91 7.66 15.12
C GLY A 230 13.98 8.45 15.87
N ASN A 231 15.16 7.87 16.09
CA ASN A 231 16.24 8.50 16.84
C ASN A 231 17.54 8.63 16.03
N SER A 232 17.55 8.17 14.78
CA SER A 232 18.73 8.24 13.93
C SER A 232 19.02 9.68 13.47
N THR A 233 20.22 9.89 12.92
CA THR A 233 20.56 11.18 12.27
C THR A 233 19.65 11.46 11.07
N VAL A 234 19.22 10.41 10.35
CA VAL A 234 18.28 10.54 9.24
C VAL A 234 16.90 10.98 9.75
N ASP A 235 16.40 10.38 10.84
CA ASP A 235 15.10 10.74 11.42
C ASP A 235 15.10 12.18 11.97
N ARG A 236 16.21 12.63 12.55
CA ARG A 236 16.36 14.03 13.00
C ARG A 236 16.31 15.02 11.85
N LYS A 237 16.92 14.67 10.71
CA LYS A 237 16.85 15.50 9.50
C LYS A 237 15.42 15.51 8.93
N LEU A 238 14.78 14.34 8.84
CA LEU A 238 13.39 14.22 8.43
C LEU A 238 12.47 15.09 9.29
N ARG A 239 12.62 15.02 10.62
CA ARG A 239 11.85 15.88 11.54
C ARG A 239 11.98 17.36 11.22
N ALA A 240 13.21 17.86 11.05
CA ALA A 240 13.43 19.27 10.73
C ALA A 240 12.79 19.69 9.40
N GLU A 241 12.83 18.83 8.38
CA GLU A 241 12.18 19.08 7.08
C GLU A 241 10.65 19.05 7.19
N VAL A 242 10.10 18.12 7.97
CA VAL A 242 8.65 17.99 8.21
C VAL A 242 8.12 19.14 9.07
N ASP A 243 8.83 19.53 10.13
CA ASP A 243 8.47 20.64 11.01
C ASP A 243 8.30 21.95 10.23
N ALA A 244 9.12 22.14 9.18
CA ALA A 244 9.06 23.33 8.33
C ALA A 244 7.76 23.44 7.50
N VAL A 245 7.10 22.32 7.20
CA VAL A 245 5.86 22.29 6.38
C VAL A 245 4.62 21.91 7.19
N LEU A 246 4.78 21.34 8.38
CA LEU A 246 3.69 20.79 9.20
C LEU A 246 2.62 21.84 9.52
N ALA A 247 3.00 23.08 9.84
CA ALA A 247 2.04 24.13 10.19
C ALA A 247 1.04 24.46 9.06
N ALA A 248 1.49 24.40 7.81
CA ALA A 248 0.61 24.60 6.65
C ALA A 248 -0.41 23.47 6.54
N HIS A 249 0.03 22.22 6.73
CA HIS A 249 -0.85 21.05 6.71
C HIS A 249 -1.80 21.00 7.90
N THR A 250 -1.39 21.45 9.09
CA THR A 250 -2.27 21.58 10.25
C THR A 250 -3.43 22.53 9.97
N THR A 251 -3.17 23.63 9.26
CA THR A 251 -4.21 24.60 8.89
C THR A 251 -5.21 24.01 7.88
N ALA A 252 -4.74 23.16 6.97
CA ALA A 252 -5.57 22.51 5.94
C ALA A 252 -6.24 21.20 6.41
N ALA A 253 -5.82 20.63 7.54
CA ALA A 253 -6.20 19.28 7.94
C ALA A 253 -7.71 19.09 8.08
N GLU A 254 -8.41 20.04 8.70
CA GLU A 254 -9.86 19.90 8.95
C GLU A 254 -10.69 20.03 7.65
N SER A 255 -10.27 20.90 6.73
CA SER A 255 -10.93 21.02 5.43
C SER A 255 -10.69 19.79 4.55
N ILE A 256 -9.47 19.25 4.56
CA ILE A 256 -9.15 17.99 3.88
C ILE A 256 -9.93 16.83 4.47
N ARG A 257 -9.97 16.73 5.81
CA ARG A 257 -10.72 15.71 6.55
C ARG A 257 -12.18 15.70 6.14
N THR A 258 -12.82 16.87 6.13
CA THR A 258 -14.22 17.05 5.72
C THR A 258 -14.43 16.63 4.27
N ALA A 259 -13.62 17.17 3.34
CA ALA A 259 -13.77 16.90 1.92
C ALA A 259 -13.57 15.40 1.57
N VAL A 260 -12.59 14.74 2.18
CA VAL A 260 -12.37 13.31 1.94
C VAL A 260 -13.47 12.46 2.57
N ARG A 261 -13.95 12.81 3.77
CA ARG A 261 -15.06 12.09 4.42
C ARG A 261 -16.31 12.10 3.53
N GLU A 262 -16.71 13.29 3.06
CA GLU A 262 -17.89 13.46 2.19
C GLU A 262 -17.74 12.70 0.86
N HIS A 263 -16.52 12.65 0.30
CA HIS A 263 -16.26 11.90 -0.93
C HIS A 263 -16.52 10.39 -0.80
N PHE A 264 -16.31 9.82 0.39
CA PHE A 264 -16.46 8.38 0.65
C PHE A 264 -17.79 8.01 1.32
N GLU A 265 -18.67 8.98 1.59
CA GLU A 265 -19.93 8.75 2.32
C GLU A 265 -20.89 7.82 1.55
N ASP A 266 -20.93 7.95 0.22
CA ASP A 266 -21.79 7.15 -0.66
C ASP A 266 -21.08 5.93 -1.29
N GLU A 267 -19.80 5.70 -0.98
CA GLU A 267 -19.06 4.56 -1.54
C GLU A 267 -19.29 3.29 -0.71
N ASP A 268 -19.96 2.30 -1.31
CA ASP A 268 -20.22 1.00 -0.71
C ASP A 268 -18.98 0.09 -0.80
N SER A 269 -17.98 0.35 0.04
CA SER A 269 -16.80 -0.50 0.19
C SER A 269 -16.28 -0.56 1.63
N ASP A 270 -15.75 -1.73 2.04
CA ASP A 270 -15.11 -1.91 3.36
C ASP A 270 -13.98 -0.87 3.58
N TYR A 271 -13.28 -0.50 2.50
CA TYR A 271 -12.24 0.54 2.52
C TYR A 271 -12.83 1.92 2.77
N ALA A 272 -13.83 2.35 1.99
CA ALA A 272 -14.47 3.66 2.12
C ALA A 272 -15.04 3.86 3.52
N ALA A 273 -15.75 2.86 4.02
CA ALA A 273 -16.36 2.98 5.33
C ALA A 273 -15.34 2.91 6.48
N ASN A 274 -14.18 2.25 6.30
CA ASN A 274 -13.07 2.37 7.25
C ASN A 274 -12.40 3.74 7.17
N MET A 275 -12.31 4.33 5.97
CA MET A 275 -11.76 5.67 5.77
C MET A 275 -12.63 6.70 6.50
N VAL A 276 -13.95 6.67 6.29
CA VAL A 276 -14.91 7.49 7.02
C VAL A 276 -14.75 7.29 8.52
N ALA A 277 -14.71 6.06 9.01
CA ALA A 277 -14.54 5.76 10.43
C ALA A 277 -13.24 6.33 11.03
N VAL A 278 -12.10 6.23 10.35
CA VAL A 278 -10.84 6.84 10.84
C VAL A 278 -10.92 8.36 10.82
N LEU A 279 -11.55 8.96 9.82
CA LEU A 279 -11.71 10.41 9.72
C LEU A 279 -12.72 10.93 10.75
N GLU A 280 -13.72 10.17 11.17
CA GLU A 280 -14.67 10.57 12.20
C GLU A 280 -14.12 10.46 13.62
N ALA A 281 -13.15 9.57 13.85
CA ALA A 281 -12.56 9.38 15.16
C ALA A 281 -11.90 10.66 15.70
N ASP A 282 -12.00 10.90 17.02
CA ASP A 282 -11.31 12.03 17.66
C ASP A 282 -9.81 11.78 17.76
N VAL A 283 -9.47 10.51 18.03
CA VAL A 283 -8.09 10.07 18.22
C VAL A 283 -7.81 8.78 17.47
N VAL A 284 -6.60 8.68 16.96
CA VAL A 284 -6.05 7.52 16.27
C VAL A 284 -4.82 7.01 16.99
N GLU A 285 -4.54 5.71 16.88
CA GLU A 285 -3.29 5.13 17.32
C GLU A 285 -2.42 4.79 16.10
N SER A 286 -1.15 4.47 16.36
CA SER A 286 -0.17 4.08 15.33
C SER A 286 -0.65 3.00 14.36
N ARG A 287 -1.47 2.06 14.83
CA ARG A 287 -2.06 0.97 14.03
C ARG A 287 -3.09 1.45 13.00
N GLN A 288 -3.59 2.68 13.11
CA GLN A 288 -4.46 3.32 12.13
C GLN A 288 -3.69 4.20 11.13
N PHE A 289 -2.40 4.48 11.36
CA PHE A 289 -1.62 5.37 10.48
C PHE A 289 -1.56 4.90 9.03
N GLY A 290 -1.59 3.59 8.78
CA GLY A 290 -1.65 3.07 7.41
C GLY A 290 -2.89 3.58 6.65
N LEU A 291 -4.07 3.57 7.30
CA LEU A 291 -5.29 4.06 6.68
C LEU A 291 -5.30 5.58 6.59
N LEU A 292 -4.87 6.27 7.64
CA LEU A 292 -4.79 7.74 7.63
C LEU A 292 -3.79 8.27 6.57
N ALA A 293 -2.66 7.59 6.38
CA ALA A 293 -1.70 7.92 5.33
C ALA A 293 -2.30 7.73 3.93
N SER A 294 -3.18 6.74 3.75
CA SER A 294 -3.87 6.52 2.46
C SER A 294 -4.81 7.66 2.08
N THR A 295 -5.25 8.48 3.03
CA THR A 295 -6.02 9.72 2.79
C THR A 295 -5.26 10.69 1.88
N VAL A 296 -3.93 10.75 1.96
CA VAL A 296 -3.11 11.58 1.07
C VAL A 296 -3.31 11.19 -0.39
N GLY A 297 -3.22 9.89 -0.68
CA GLY A 297 -3.43 9.36 -2.03
C GLY A 297 -4.89 9.44 -2.49
N ALA A 298 -5.86 9.35 -1.57
CA ALA A 298 -7.27 9.54 -1.87
C ALA A 298 -7.59 11.00 -2.24
N TYR A 299 -7.11 11.96 -1.45
CA TYR A 299 -7.31 13.39 -1.70
C TYR A 299 -6.67 13.84 -3.02
N ALA A 300 -5.45 13.37 -3.32
CA ALA A 300 -4.79 13.66 -4.59
C ALA A 300 -5.58 13.11 -5.81
N ARG A 301 -6.19 11.93 -5.69
CA ARG A 301 -7.10 11.38 -6.72
C ARG A 301 -8.36 12.22 -6.88
N MET A 302 -8.98 12.61 -5.76
CA MET A 302 -10.19 13.45 -5.75
C MET A 302 -9.96 14.81 -6.41
N ARG A 303 -8.78 15.42 -6.22
CA ARG A 303 -8.40 16.69 -6.86
C ARG A 303 -7.94 16.55 -8.32
N GLY A 304 -7.92 15.33 -8.86
CA GLY A 304 -7.39 15.06 -10.22
C GLY A 304 -5.87 15.24 -10.33
N GLU A 305 -5.16 15.38 -9.21
CA GLU A 305 -3.69 15.52 -9.16
C GLU A 305 -2.99 14.17 -9.36
N HIS A 306 -3.71 13.09 -9.10
CA HIS A 306 -3.49 11.81 -9.73
C HIS A 306 -4.60 11.59 -10.75
N ALA A 307 -4.46 12.17 -11.95
CA ALA A 307 -5.14 11.67 -13.14
C ALA A 307 -4.82 10.17 -13.23
N ASN A 308 -5.75 9.37 -12.73
CA ASN A 308 -5.63 7.94 -12.65
C ASN A 308 -5.56 7.41 -14.07
N ARG A 309 -4.62 6.49 -14.28
CA ARG A 309 -4.51 5.60 -15.45
C ARG A 309 -5.82 4.89 -15.86
N LYS A 310 -6.88 4.95 -15.05
CA LYS A 310 -8.21 4.40 -15.33
C LYS A 310 -9.13 5.34 -16.14
N ASP A 311 -8.90 6.66 -16.09
CA ASP A 311 -9.57 7.67 -16.93
C ASP A 311 -8.56 8.30 -17.92
N ALA A 312 -7.53 7.53 -18.30
CA ALA A 312 -6.75 7.92 -19.45
C ALA A 312 -7.72 8.02 -20.65
N PRO A 313 -7.74 9.13 -21.41
CA PRO A 313 -8.41 9.13 -22.71
C PRO A 313 -7.94 7.89 -23.48
N GLU A 314 -8.82 7.32 -24.32
CA GLU A 314 -8.57 6.10 -25.10
C GLU A 314 -7.09 5.95 -25.45
N PRO A 315 -6.49 4.76 -25.25
CA PRO A 315 -5.03 4.57 -25.26
C PRO A 315 -4.44 5.30 -26.46
N VAL A 316 -3.84 6.46 -26.21
CA VAL A 316 -3.10 7.19 -27.23
C VAL A 316 -2.00 6.23 -27.64
N GLU A 317 -2.04 5.76 -28.88
CA GLU A 317 -1.07 4.79 -29.37
C GLU A 317 0.31 5.44 -29.29
N ARG A 318 1.04 5.16 -28.21
CA ARG A 318 2.32 5.80 -27.96
C ARG A 318 3.35 5.20 -28.89
N GLU A 319 4.17 6.06 -29.49
CA GLU A 319 5.25 5.68 -30.41
C GLU A 319 6.63 5.85 -29.76
N TRP A 320 7.60 5.09 -30.27
CA TRP A 320 8.99 5.29 -29.89
C TRP A 320 9.48 6.64 -30.42
N LEU A 321 10.23 7.36 -29.59
CA LEU A 321 10.88 8.58 -29.99
C LEU A 321 12.20 8.23 -30.67
N GLY A 322 12.24 8.34 -32.00
CA GLY A 322 13.43 8.07 -32.81
C GLY A 322 13.86 6.61 -32.84
N THR A 323 15.07 6.35 -33.36
CA THR A 323 15.72 5.04 -33.34
C THR A 323 16.84 4.98 -32.32
N VAL A 324 17.20 3.78 -31.87
CA VAL A 324 18.26 3.59 -30.88
C VAL A 324 19.59 4.15 -31.39
N GLY A 325 20.14 5.13 -30.68
CA GLY A 325 21.35 5.86 -31.05
C GLY A 325 21.10 7.30 -31.52
N ASP A 326 19.86 7.66 -31.87
CA ASP A 326 19.53 8.99 -32.37
C ASP A 326 19.65 10.06 -31.31
N LYS A 327 20.06 11.26 -31.72
CA LYS A 327 19.93 12.47 -30.92
C LYS A 327 18.54 13.05 -31.14
N VAL A 328 17.80 13.22 -30.06
CA VAL A 328 16.42 13.68 -30.09
C VAL A 328 16.24 14.86 -29.15
N GLU A 329 15.33 15.75 -29.51
CA GLU A 329 14.82 16.80 -28.63
C GLU A 329 13.37 16.48 -28.27
N VAL A 330 13.06 16.54 -26.98
CA VAL A 330 11.73 16.24 -26.45
C VAL A 330 11.29 17.35 -25.51
N THR A 331 10.10 17.87 -25.75
CA THR A 331 9.41 18.80 -24.85
C THR A 331 8.19 18.09 -24.30
N GLY A 332 8.01 18.11 -22.98
CA GLY A 332 6.86 17.48 -22.35
C GLY A 332 6.72 17.83 -20.88
N VAL A 333 5.62 17.36 -20.30
CA VAL A 333 5.30 17.52 -18.89
C VAL A 333 5.89 16.36 -18.09
N VAL A 334 6.53 16.65 -16.97
CA VAL A 334 7.12 15.63 -16.11
C VAL A 334 6.01 14.89 -15.36
N ALA A 335 5.65 13.70 -15.83
CA ALA A 335 4.64 12.85 -15.20
C ALA A 335 5.15 12.22 -13.90
N THR A 336 6.46 12.02 -13.76
CA THR A 336 7.04 11.44 -12.55
C THR A 336 8.44 11.99 -12.33
N ALA A 337 8.72 12.47 -11.12
CA ALA A 337 10.05 12.83 -10.67
C ALA A 337 10.34 12.22 -9.29
N MET A 338 11.38 11.39 -9.18
CA MET A 338 11.82 10.85 -7.88
C MET A 338 13.33 10.62 -7.86
N THR A 339 13.89 10.50 -6.66
CA THR A 339 15.30 10.11 -6.46
C THR A 339 15.36 8.60 -6.28
N VAL A 340 16.22 7.95 -7.06
CA VAL A 340 16.49 6.52 -6.99
C VAL A 340 17.97 6.30 -6.68
N ASP A 341 18.29 5.13 -6.14
CA ASP A 341 19.68 4.74 -5.94
C ASP A 341 20.40 4.62 -7.28
N GLY A 342 21.59 5.19 -7.36
CA GLY A 342 22.43 5.21 -8.53
C GLY A 342 23.18 3.89 -8.74
N PHE A 343 23.80 3.75 -9.92
CA PHE A 343 24.53 2.54 -10.30
C PHE A 343 25.82 2.30 -9.50
N ALA A 344 26.30 3.29 -8.74
CA ALA A 344 27.47 3.19 -7.86
C ALA A 344 27.08 3.32 -6.38
N TYR A 345 27.85 2.68 -5.50
CA TYR A 345 27.63 2.66 -4.06
C TYR A 345 27.49 4.10 -3.50
N ASN A 346 26.42 4.37 -2.75
CA ASN A 346 26.07 5.69 -2.19
C ASN A 346 25.89 6.83 -3.21
N THR A 347 25.64 6.54 -4.49
CA THR A 347 25.26 7.57 -5.46
C THR A 347 23.74 7.60 -5.60
N THR A 348 23.15 8.78 -5.83
CA THR A 348 21.74 8.92 -6.17
C THR A 348 21.59 9.40 -7.61
N GLN A 349 20.50 9.03 -8.25
CA GLN A 349 20.12 9.52 -9.57
C GLN A 349 18.67 9.99 -9.54
N ARG A 350 18.35 10.97 -10.38
CA ARG A 350 16.97 11.37 -10.63
C ARG A 350 16.37 10.48 -11.71
N PHE A 351 15.21 9.93 -11.37
CA PHE A 351 14.32 9.24 -12.27
C PHE A 351 13.24 10.23 -12.71
N LEU A 352 13.16 10.47 -14.03
CA LEU A 352 12.13 11.32 -14.63
C LEU A 352 11.36 10.52 -15.69
N VAL A 353 10.05 10.69 -15.72
CA VAL A 353 9.18 10.32 -16.83
C VAL A 353 8.59 11.60 -17.40
N VAL A 354 8.89 11.88 -18.66
CA VAL A 354 8.39 13.05 -19.39
C VAL A 354 7.35 12.57 -20.40
N ASP A 355 6.13 13.10 -20.27
CA ASP A 355 5.04 12.87 -21.20
C ASP A 355 5.01 13.97 -22.26
N ALA A 356 5.26 13.59 -23.51
CA ALA A 356 5.23 14.47 -24.67
C ALA A 356 4.00 14.20 -25.56
N GLY A 357 2.92 13.66 -24.99
CA GLY A 357 1.70 13.28 -25.68
C GLY A 357 1.86 11.94 -26.39
N ALA A 358 2.41 11.96 -27.61
CA ALA A 358 2.55 10.76 -28.46
C ALA A 358 3.66 9.79 -27.98
N THR A 359 4.48 10.17 -27.01
CA THR A 359 5.61 9.35 -26.54
C THR A 359 5.91 9.58 -25.06
N LEU A 360 6.46 8.57 -24.40
CA LEU A 360 6.99 8.67 -23.03
C LEU A 360 8.50 8.59 -23.05
N ALA A 361 9.16 9.61 -22.51
CA ALA A 361 10.60 9.66 -22.35
C ALA A 361 11.01 9.33 -20.91
N LYS A 362 11.79 8.26 -20.74
CA LYS A 362 12.27 7.77 -19.45
C LYS A 362 13.73 8.14 -19.27
N ILE A 363 14.07 8.81 -18.16
CA ILE A 363 15.40 9.38 -17.94
C ILE A 363 15.93 8.97 -16.57
N TYR A 364 17.17 8.51 -16.56
CA TYR A 364 17.98 8.40 -15.34
C TYR A 364 19.17 9.34 -15.48
N THR A 365 19.29 10.32 -14.59
CA THR A 365 20.35 11.33 -14.67
C THR A 365 20.79 11.78 -13.29
N SER A 366 22.08 12.04 -13.13
CA SER A 366 22.66 12.69 -11.95
C SER A 366 22.95 14.18 -12.20
N ALA A 367 22.44 14.74 -13.31
CA ALA A 367 22.67 16.14 -13.65
C ALA A 367 21.95 17.07 -12.66
N ALA A 368 22.64 18.13 -12.22
CA ALA A 368 22.13 19.06 -11.21
C ALA A 368 20.75 19.64 -11.54
N TRP A 369 20.49 19.95 -12.82
CA TRP A 369 19.21 20.48 -13.28
C TRP A 369 18.02 19.59 -12.92
N ALA A 370 18.20 18.25 -12.91
CA ALA A 370 17.13 17.30 -12.69
C ALA A 370 16.66 17.24 -11.23
N TYR A 371 17.47 17.74 -10.28
CA TYR A 371 17.10 17.75 -8.87
C TYR A 371 16.13 18.86 -8.50
N ASN A 372 16.00 19.88 -9.37
CA ASN A 372 15.06 20.99 -9.21
C ASN A 372 13.77 20.79 -10.01
N VAL A 373 13.65 19.69 -10.75
CA VAL A 373 12.47 19.35 -11.55
C VAL A 373 11.47 18.56 -10.69
N ARG A 374 10.23 19.02 -10.67
CA ARG A 374 9.10 18.39 -9.97
C ARG A 374 8.13 17.78 -10.97
N SER A 375 7.30 16.84 -10.51
CA SER A 375 6.17 16.36 -11.30
C SER A 375 5.23 17.53 -11.62
N GLY A 376 4.76 17.63 -12.87
CA GLY A 376 3.97 18.74 -13.40
C GLY A 376 4.79 19.81 -14.13
N ASP A 377 6.11 19.85 -13.96
CA ASP A 377 6.95 20.82 -14.67
C ASP A 377 7.01 20.53 -16.17
N THR A 378 7.01 21.58 -17.00
CA THR A 378 7.31 21.46 -18.43
C THR A 378 8.81 21.55 -18.66
N VAL A 379 9.39 20.57 -19.34
CA VAL A 379 10.84 20.52 -19.64
C VAL A 379 11.08 20.28 -21.13
N THR A 380 12.11 20.95 -21.66
CA THR A 380 12.66 20.68 -22.99
C THR A 380 14.06 20.08 -22.82
N LEU A 381 14.28 18.93 -23.45
CA LEU A 381 15.47 18.11 -23.25
C LEU A 381 16.09 17.70 -24.58
N SER A 382 17.41 17.85 -24.70
CA SER A 382 18.20 17.19 -25.76
C SER A 382 18.87 15.95 -25.18
N ALA A 383 18.66 14.79 -25.79
CA ALA A 383 19.16 13.51 -25.31
C ALA A 383 19.46 12.53 -26.44
N VAL A 384 20.03 11.38 -26.09
CA VAL A 384 20.27 10.26 -27.01
C VAL A 384 19.34 9.10 -26.67
N VAL A 385 18.71 8.51 -27.68
CA VAL A 385 17.88 7.31 -27.52
C VAL A 385 18.78 6.14 -27.15
N LYS A 386 18.63 5.63 -25.92
CA LYS A 386 19.45 4.53 -25.40
C LYS A 386 18.85 3.17 -25.75
N LYS A 387 17.54 3.03 -25.59
CA LYS A 387 16.79 1.81 -25.88
C LYS A 387 15.28 2.07 -25.86
N HIS A 388 14.53 1.16 -26.48
CA HIS A 388 13.09 1.09 -26.40
C HIS A 388 12.67 0.06 -25.33
N GLU A 389 11.67 0.39 -24.52
CA GLU A 389 11.18 -0.45 -23.42
C GLU A 389 9.65 -0.39 -23.35
N MET A 390 9.01 -1.54 -23.19
CA MET A 390 7.57 -1.61 -22.95
C MET A 390 7.28 -1.61 -21.46
N TYR A 391 6.30 -0.84 -21.03
CA TYR A 391 5.77 -0.89 -19.67
C TYR A 391 4.26 -1.16 -19.72
N GLY A 392 3.88 -2.42 -19.46
CA GLY A 392 2.53 -2.88 -19.81
C GLY A 392 2.33 -2.85 -21.32
N THR A 393 1.35 -2.10 -21.79
CA THR A 393 1.04 -1.89 -23.22
C THR A 393 1.68 -0.63 -23.83
N ASP A 394 2.27 0.24 -23.00
CA ASP A 394 2.80 1.53 -23.46
C ASP A 394 4.26 1.43 -23.95
N LYS A 395 4.55 2.09 -25.08
CA LYS A 395 5.91 2.26 -25.61
C LYS A 395 6.62 3.41 -24.89
N GLN A 396 7.75 3.12 -24.22
CA GLN A 396 8.61 4.10 -23.51
C GLN A 396 10.06 4.18 -24.03
N THR A 397 10.48 5.37 -24.42
CA THR A 397 11.83 5.60 -24.93
C THR A 397 12.77 5.95 -23.80
N VAL A 398 13.79 5.12 -23.55
CA VAL A 398 14.80 5.42 -22.53
C VAL A 398 15.85 6.33 -23.12
N LEU A 399 15.99 7.52 -22.55
CA LEU A 399 16.94 8.53 -22.98
C LEU A 399 18.18 8.54 -22.07
N THR A 400 19.32 8.86 -22.66
CA THR A 400 20.59 9.03 -21.94
C THR A 400 21.25 10.34 -22.35
N ARG A 401 22.18 10.82 -21.51
CA ARG A 401 22.89 12.10 -21.70
C ARG A 401 21.93 13.29 -21.88
N ALA A 402 20.79 13.24 -21.19
CA ALA A 402 19.78 14.29 -21.26
C ALA A 402 20.30 15.61 -20.68
N LYS A 403 20.17 16.68 -21.46
CA LYS A 403 20.48 18.05 -21.09
C LYS A 403 19.21 18.88 -21.18
N ARG A 404 18.92 19.68 -20.15
CA ARG A 404 17.85 20.66 -20.21
C ARG A 404 18.28 21.80 -21.15
N ILE A 405 17.41 22.11 -22.10
CA ILE A 405 17.53 23.30 -22.94
C ILE A 405 16.54 24.31 -22.37
N GLU A 406 16.99 25.54 -22.15
CA GLU A 406 16.08 26.64 -21.85
C GLU A 406 15.31 26.96 -23.12
N ALA A 407 13.97 26.92 -23.06
CA ALA A 407 13.16 27.43 -24.15
C ALA A 407 13.53 28.90 -24.36
N ALA A 408 13.84 29.28 -25.60
CA ALA A 408 14.09 30.68 -25.93
C ALA A 408 12.90 31.52 -25.46
N ALA A 409 13.17 32.55 -24.67
CA ALA A 409 12.15 33.51 -24.24
C ALA A 409 11.53 34.14 -25.50
N SER A 410 10.25 33.83 -25.75
CA SER A 410 9.41 34.53 -26.71
C SER A 410 8.79 35.76 -26.06
#